data_AF-A0A349YIW2-F1
#
_entry.id   AF-A0A349YIW2-F1
#
_cell.length_a   1.000
_cell.length_b   1.000
_cell.length_c   1.000
_cell.angle_alpha   90.00
_cell.angle_beta   90.00
_cell.angle_gamma   90.00
#
_symmetry.space_group_name_H-M   'P 1'
#
loop_
_entity.id
_entity.type
_entity.pdbx_description
1 polymer ?
#
loop_
_entity_poly.entity_id
_entity_poly.type
_entity_poly.pdbx_seq_one_letter_code
_entity_poly.pdbx_strand_id
1 'polypeptide(L)'
;INEITWIELDQDKHTKDKKVIVEKINYLTTLALNYLHKTPERTNNQEEENNVIETEEVESYDENDSEMEPLEFIRETVDPNLGEEDLEDYYEYLDCCVDSKKPILKKDSDLISEKNENSILALIAYTYKENIDMDEWLKRYSITHPTSTQKSQKQRYLEMVANLNKYMCMKTQKVGVA
;
A
#
# COMPACT_ATOMS: atom_id res chain seq x y z
N ILE A 1 -31.63 11.75 8.34
CA ILE A 1 -30.88 10.51 8.65
C ILE A 1 -30.66 10.54 10.16
N ASN A 2 -31.21 9.57 10.90
CA ASN A 2 -31.35 9.59 12.37
C ASN A 2 -31.93 10.90 12.94
N GLU A 3 -33.16 11.26 12.53
CA GLU A 3 -34.07 12.31 13.09
C GLU A 3 -33.52 13.71 13.43
N ILE A 4 -32.22 13.96 13.32
CA ILE A 4 -31.52 15.19 13.68
C ILE A 4 -30.82 15.73 12.44
N THR A 5 -31.07 17.00 12.16
CA THR A 5 -30.47 17.73 11.04
C THR A 5 -29.14 18.36 11.45
N TRP A 6 -28.26 18.61 10.48
CA TRP A 6 -26.99 19.31 10.74
C TRP A 6 -27.20 20.67 11.44
N ILE A 7 -28.29 21.37 11.10
CA ILE A 7 -28.65 22.66 11.69
C ILE A 7 -28.95 22.52 13.19
N GLU A 8 -29.61 21.45 13.61
CA GLU A 8 -29.89 21.19 15.03
C GLU A 8 -28.61 20.83 15.80
N LEU A 9 -27.68 20.09 15.18
CA LEU A 9 -26.36 19.79 15.76
C LEU A 9 -25.44 21.03 15.85
N ASP A 10 -25.64 22.02 14.99
CA ASP A 10 -24.81 23.22 14.93
C ASP A 10 -25.34 24.39 15.79
N GLN A 11 -26.63 24.35 16.14
CA GLN A 11 -27.21 25.28 17.11
C GLN A 11 -26.71 25.07 18.54
N ASP A 12 -26.10 23.92 18.83
CA ASP A 12 -25.53 23.63 20.13
C ASP A 12 -24.27 24.48 20.36
N LYS A 13 -24.37 25.47 21.26
CA LYS A 13 -23.39 26.57 21.40
C LYS A 13 -22.03 26.12 21.93
N HIS A 14 -21.91 24.88 22.38
CA HIS A 14 -20.70 24.32 22.93
C HIS A 14 -19.90 23.58 21.84
N THR A 15 -19.33 24.35 20.92
CA THR A 15 -18.52 23.86 19.78
C THR A 15 -17.23 23.11 20.16
N LYS A 16 -16.95 23.00 21.46
CA LYS A 16 -15.81 22.28 22.04
C LYS A 16 -16.24 21.06 22.87
N ASP A 17 -17.53 20.79 22.99
CA ASP A 17 -18.01 19.61 23.72
C ASP A 17 -17.70 18.35 22.90
N LYS A 18 -17.02 17.40 23.52
CA LYS A 18 -16.66 16.10 22.93
C LYS A 18 -17.90 15.40 22.37
N LYS A 19 -19.04 15.51 23.04
CA LYS A 19 -20.29 14.88 22.60
C LYS A 19 -20.79 15.48 21.27
N VAL A 20 -20.83 16.80 21.18
CA VAL A 20 -21.24 17.53 19.96
C VAL A 20 -20.30 17.24 18.80
N ILE A 21 -18.99 17.17 19.05
CA ILE A 21 -17.99 16.84 18.03
C ILE A 21 -18.18 15.41 17.52
N VAL A 22 -18.35 14.43 18.42
CA VAL A 22 -18.58 13.03 18.05
C VAL A 22 -19.86 12.87 17.24
N GLU A 23 -20.94 13.55 17.62
CA GLU A 23 -22.20 13.52 16.88
C GLU A 23 -22.08 14.11 15.46
N LYS A 24 -21.34 15.22 15.30
CA LYS A 24 -21.06 15.80 13.97
C LYS A 24 -20.20 14.88 13.10
N ILE A 25 -19.17 14.26 13.67
CA ILE A 25 -18.34 13.27 12.96
C ILE A 25 -19.22 12.10 12.51
N ASN A 26 -20.03 11.54 13.40
CA ASN A 26 -20.93 10.43 13.07
C ASN A 26 -21.93 10.79 11.95
N TYR A 27 -22.45 12.01 11.96
CA TYR A 27 -23.35 12.51 10.91
C TYR A 27 -22.64 12.57 9.54
N LEU A 28 -21.44 13.15 9.49
CA LEU A 28 -20.64 13.23 8.26
C LEU A 28 -20.20 11.85 7.77
N THR A 29 -19.75 10.98 8.67
CA THR A 29 -19.42 9.59 8.36
C THR A 29 -20.62 8.86 7.77
N THR A 30 -21.82 9.04 8.34
CA THR A 30 -23.04 8.42 7.81
C THR A 30 -23.38 8.94 6.41
N LEU A 31 -23.23 10.25 6.16
CA LEU A 31 -23.45 10.82 4.83
C LEU A 31 -22.44 10.28 3.81
N ALA A 32 -21.17 10.18 4.18
CA ALA A 32 -20.11 9.65 3.33
C ALA A 32 -20.34 8.16 3.01
N LEU A 33 -20.66 7.36 4.02
CA LEU A 33 -20.97 5.93 3.84
C LEU A 33 -22.22 5.73 2.98
N ASN A 34 -23.26 6.54 3.20
CA ASN A 34 -24.48 6.48 2.39
C ASN A 34 -24.21 6.87 0.92
N TYR A 35 -23.40 7.90 0.67
CA TYR A 35 -22.98 8.25 -0.69
C TYR A 35 -22.21 7.12 -1.38
N LEU A 36 -21.38 6.40 -0.63
CA LEU A 36 -20.59 5.27 -1.11
C LEU A 36 -21.33 3.92 -1.09
N HIS A 37 -22.63 3.91 -0.74
CA HIS A 37 -23.45 2.70 -0.56
C HIS A 37 -22.85 1.67 0.45
N LYS A 38 -22.12 2.14 1.46
CA LYS A 38 -21.56 1.33 2.55
C LYS A 38 -22.47 1.40 3.78
N THR A 39 -22.62 0.30 4.52
CA THR A 39 -23.37 0.28 5.79
C THR A 39 -22.46 0.64 6.96
N PRO A 40 -22.85 1.56 7.86
CA PRO A 40 -22.06 1.88 9.04
C PRO A 40 -22.05 0.69 10.02
N GLU A 41 -20.86 0.16 10.31
CA GLU A 41 -20.68 -0.79 11.40
C GLU A 41 -20.77 -0.06 12.74
N ARG A 42 -21.71 -0.46 13.59
CA ARG A 42 -21.85 0.06 14.96
C ARG A 42 -20.83 -0.63 15.86
N THR A 43 -19.70 0.01 16.11
CA THR A 43 -18.80 -0.36 17.22
C THR A 43 -19.38 0.18 18.53
N ASN A 44 -19.96 -0.71 19.33
CA ASN A 44 -20.32 -0.42 20.72
C ASN A 44 -19.04 -0.38 21.54
N ASN A 45 -18.64 0.79 22.02
CA ASN A 45 -17.50 0.95 22.93
C ASN A 45 -17.90 0.65 24.37
N GLN A 46 -17.13 -0.19 25.06
CA GLN A 46 -16.74 0.08 26.45
C GLN A 46 -15.20 0.01 26.51
N GLU A 47 -14.62 1.18 26.85
CA GLU A 47 -13.37 1.46 27.59
C GLU A 47 -12.18 0.51 27.35
N GLU A 48 -11.01 0.94 26.86
CA GLU A 48 -10.05 1.80 27.56
C GLU A 48 -9.05 2.50 26.60
N GLU A 49 -8.43 3.56 27.11
CA GLU A 49 -7.50 4.47 26.45
C GLU A 49 -6.19 3.80 25.98
N ASN A 50 -5.76 4.06 24.74
CA ASN A 50 -4.44 4.63 24.41
C ASN A 50 -4.23 4.78 22.88
N ASN A 51 -3.51 5.84 22.55
CA ASN A 51 -3.30 6.47 21.24
C ASN A 51 -2.40 5.67 20.27
N VAL A 52 -2.94 5.23 19.12
CA VAL A 52 -2.26 5.19 17.80
C VAL A 52 -3.32 5.38 16.71
N ILE A 53 -3.17 6.41 15.87
CA ILE A 53 -3.90 6.55 14.61
C ILE A 53 -3.21 5.62 13.61
N GLU A 54 -3.69 4.39 13.52
CA GLU A 54 -3.54 3.52 12.35
C GLU A 54 -4.88 3.55 11.63
N THR A 55 -4.99 4.43 10.64
CA THR A 55 -6.02 4.28 9.60
C THR A 55 -5.54 3.18 8.66
N GLU A 56 -5.72 1.95 9.09
CA GLU A 56 -5.84 0.80 8.19
C GLU A 56 -7.26 0.83 7.63
N GLU A 57 -7.41 1.29 6.38
CA GLU A 57 -8.50 0.80 5.56
C GLU A 57 -8.13 -0.63 5.15
N VAL A 58 -8.56 -1.58 5.97
CA VAL A 58 -8.61 -3.00 5.62
C VAL A 58 -9.72 -3.16 4.58
N GLU A 59 -9.37 -2.96 3.31
CA GLU A 59 -10.11 -3.60 2.24
C GLU A 59 -9.80 -5.10 2.32
N SER A 60 -10.82 -5.90 2.66
CA SER A 60 -10.75 -7.36 2.60
C SER A 60 -10.59 -7.78 1.13
N TYR A 61 -9.35 -7.82 0.66
CA TYR A 61 -8.97 -8.49 -0.58
C TYR A 61 -8.57 -9.92 -0.27
N ASP A 62 -9.05 -10.81 -1.12
CA ASP A 62 -8.91 -12.27 -1.09
C ASP A 62 -7.58 -12.74 -0.48
N GLU A 63 -7.66 -13.54 0.57
CA GLU A 63 -6.53 -14.02 1.38
C GLU A 63 -5.60 -15.01 0.64
N ASN A 64 -5.74 -15.20 -0.69
CA ASN A 64 -4.95 -16.19 -1.43
C ASN A 64 -4.24 -15.66 -2.69
N ASP A 65 -3.60 -14.49 -2.61
CA ASP A 65 -2.62 -14.07 -3.63
C ASP A 65 -1.31 -14.89 -3.61
N SER A 66 -1.21 -15.82 -2.67
CA SER A 66 -0.08 -16.74 -2.54
C SER A 66 -0.10 -17.86 -3.60
N GLU A 67 -1.27 -18.19 -4.16
CA GLU A 67 -1.43 -19.20 -5.22
C GLU A 67 -1.62 -18.58 -6.61
N MET A 68 -1.68 -17.24 -6.71
CA MET A 68 -1.90 -16.54 -7.98
C MET A 68 -0.66 -16.63 -8.87
N GLU A 69 -0.86 -16.95 -10.14
CA GLU A 69 0.21 -16.96 -11.14
C GLU A 69 0.79 -15.54 -11.32
N PRO A 70 2.11 -15.39 -11.51
CA PRO A 70 2.76 -14.08 -11.57
C PRO A 70 2.13 -13.12 -12.59
N LEU A 71 1.81 -13.61 -13.79
CA LEU A 71 1.21 -12.77 -14.83
C LEU A 71 -0.19 -12.26 -14.45
N GLU A 72 -1.00 -13.10 -13.80
CA GLU A 72 -2.33 -12.72 -13.32
C GLU A 72 -2.22 -11.65 -12.23
N PHE A 73 -1.30 -11.83 -11.29
CA PHE A 73 -1.06 -10.88 -10.21
C PHE A 73 -0.63 -9.51 -10.74
N ILE A 74 0.30 -9.45 -11.67
CA ILE A 74 0.80 -8.19 -12.23
C ILE A 74 -0.30 -7.50 -13.05
N ARG A 75 -1.13 -8.26 -13.78
CA ARG A 75 -2.28 -7.71 -14.50
C ARG A 75 -3.32 -7.08 -13.55
N GLU A 76 -3.59 -7.73 -12.42
CA GLU A 76 -4.49 -7.18 -11.41
C GLU A 76 -3.93 -5.91 -10.75
N THR A 77 -2.63 -5.89 -10.46
CA THR A 77 -2.02 -4.87 -9.60
C THR A 77 -1.37 -3.70 -10.34
N VAL A 78 -0.92 -3.88 -11.57
CA VAL A 78 -0.09 -2.91 -12.31
C VAL A 78 -0.73 -2.50 -13.63
N ASP A 79 -0.92 -3.44 -14.56
CA ASP A 79 -1.47 -3.17 -15.88
C ASP A 79 -2.13 -4.41 -16.50
N PRO A 80 -3.45 -4.39 -16.76
CA PRO A 80 -4.18 -5.54 -17.28
C PRO A 80 -3.78 -5.96 -18.71
N ASN A 81 -3.01 -5.14 -19.43
CA ASN A 81 -2.65 -5.40 -20.82
C ASN A 81 -1.34 -6.17 -21.02
N LEU A 82 -0.61 -6.49 -19.93
CA LEU A 82 0.69 -7.16 -20.00
C LEU A 82 0.58 -8.58 -20.55
N GLY A 83 1.59 -9.03 -21.29
CA GLY A 83 1.72 -10.36 -21.85
C GLY A 83 2.83 -11.19 -21.20
N GLU A 84 3.01 -12.40 -21.72
CA GLU A 84 4.11 -13.31 -21.30
C GLU A 84 5.49 -12.73 -21.64
N GLU A 85 5.62 -12.01 -22.76
CA GLU A 85 6.86 -11.34 -23.16
C GLU A 85 7.31 -10.30 -22.12
N ASP A 86 6.37 -9.50 -21.60
CA ASP A 86 6.66 -8.55 -20.52
C ASP A 86 7.14 -9.27 -19.25
N LEU A 87 6.52 -10.41 -18.92
CA LEU A 87 6.91 -11.21 -17.75
C LEU A 87 8.30 -11.81 -17.90
N GLU A 88 8.65 -12.30 -19.10
CA GLU A 88 10.01 -12.78 -19.42
C GLU A 88 11.06 -11.69 -19.19
N ASP A 89 10.80 -10.45 -19.65
CA ASP A 89 11.68 -9.30 -19.43
C ASP A 89 11.86 -9.00 -17.92
N TYR A 90 10.80 -9.13 -17.12
CA TYR A 90 10.86 -8.90 -15.68
C TYR A 90 11.71 -9.95 -14.95
N TYR A 91 11.60 -11.21 -15.36
CA TYR A 91 12.48 -12.28 -14.86
C TYR A 91 13.94 -12.06 -15.29
N GLU A 92 14.18 -11.67 -16.54
CA GLU A 92 15.55 -11.36 -17.00
C GLU A 92 16.18 -10.22 -16.20
N TYR A 93 15.42 -9.17 -15.90
CA TYR A 93 15.88 -8.09 -15.03
C TYR A 93 16.18 -8.59 -13.60
N LEU A 94 15.31 -9.44 -13.03
CA LEU A 94 15.52 -10.01 -11.70
C LEU A 94 16.77 -10.90 -11.64
N ASP A 95 17.02 -11.71 -12.68
CA ASP A 95 18.23 -12.51 -12.83
C ASP A 95 19.48 -11.64 -12.93
N CYS A 96 19.40 -10.53 -13.67
CA CYS A 96 20.47 -9.54 -13.74
C CYS A 96 20.76 -8.91 -12.36
N CYS A 97 19.74 -8.73 -11.51
CA CYS A 97 19.92 -8.18 -10.16
C CYS A 97 20.75 -9.10 -9.25
N VAL A 98 20.76 -10.41 -9.51
CA VAL A 98 21.51 -11.41 -8.72
C VAL A 98 22.80 -11.89 -9.40
N ASP A 99 23.15 -11.32 -10.57
CA ASP A 99 24.37 -11.69 -11.28
C ASP A 99 25.61 -11.43 -10.41
N SER A 100 26.40 -12.49 -10.25
CA SER A 100 27.71 -12.52 -9.59
C SER A 100 28.70 -11.43 -10.01
N LYS A 101 28.61 -10.90 -11.23
CA LYS A 101 29.54 -9.87 -11.73
C LYS A 101 29.27 -8.49 -11.14
N LYS A 102 28.01 -8.14 -10.93
CA LYS A 102 27.59 -6.83 -10.40
C LYS A 102 26.27 -6.99 -9.61
N PRO A 103 26.30 -7.68 -8.46
CA PRO A 103 25.08 -8.00 -7.75
C PRO A 103 24.45 -6.74 -7.15
N ILE A 104 23.18 -6.51 -7.47
CA ILE A 104 22.31 -5.56 -6.77
C ILE A 104 21.74 -6.22 -5.52
N LEU A 105 21.35 -7.50 -5.65
CA LEU A 105 20.78 -8.35 -4.61
C LEU A 105 21.72 -9.52 -4.29
N LYS A 106 21.58 -10.03 -3.07
CA LYS A 106 22.20 -11.31 -2.70
C LYS A 106 21.31 -12.45 -3.22
N LYS A 107 21.94 -13.57 -3.63
CA LYS A 107 21.23 -14.77 -4.13
C LYS A 107 20.30 -15.41 -3.09
N ASP A 108 20.56 -15.20 -1.82
CA ASP A 108 19.78 -15.69 -0.68
C ASP A 108 18.90 -14.60 -0.06
N SER A 109 18.63 -13.51 -0.77
CA SER A 109 17.79 -12.43 -0.25
C SER A 109 16.33 -12.86 -0.14
N ASP A 110 15.70 -12.56 1.00
CA ASP A 110 14.27 -12.82 1.21
C ASP A 110 13.36 -12.08 0.21
N LEU A 111 13.85 -11.00 -0.42
CA LEU A 111 13.14 -10.23 -1.44
C LEU A 111 12.85 -11.02 -2.72
N ILE A 112 13.69 -12.00 -3.03
CA ILE A 112 13.57 -12.84 -4.23
C ILE A 112 13.14 -14.26 -3.88
N SER A 113 12.67 -14.46 -2.65
CA SER A 113 12.05 -15.73 -2.28
C SER A 113 10.70 -15.89 -2.98
N GLU A 114 10.29 -17.13 -3.24
CA GLU A 114 8.99 -17.50 -3.81
C GLU A 114 7.81 -16.80 -3.11
N LYS A 115 7.91 -16.63 -1.78
CA LYS A 115 6.87 -15.95 -0.98
C LYS A 115 6.68 -14.48 -1.32
N ASN A 116 7.63 -13.86 -2.02
CA ASN A 116 7.63 -12.44 -2.40
C ASN A 116 7.76 -12.25 -3.91
N GLU A 117 7.72 -13.34 -4.68
CA GLU A 117 7.95 -13.35 -6.13
C GLU A 117 6.98 -12.44 -6.88
N ASN A 118 5.67 -12.63 -6.67
CA ASN A 118 4.66 -11.78 -7.29
C ASN A 118 4.82 -10.32 -6.88
N SER A 119 5.24 -10.09 -5.63
CA SER A 119 5.45 -8.74 -5.10
C SER A 119 6.60 -8.02 -5.79
N ILE A 120 7.73 -8.70 -5.99
CA ILE A 120 8.92 -8.10 -6.62
C ILE A 120 8.73 -7.96 -8.14
N LEU A 121 8.07 -8.92 -8.80
CA LEU A 121 7.76 -8.83 -10.23
C LEU A 121 6.77 -7.69 -10.51
N ALA A 122 5.73 -7.53 -9.69
CA ALA A 122 4.82 -6.39 -9.82
C ALA A 122 5.53 -5.05 -9.58
N LEU A 123 6.51 -5.01 -8.68
CA LEU A 123 7.34 -3.81 -8.49
C LEU A 123 8.17 -3.50 -9.73
N ILE A 124 8.78 -4.51 -10.36
CA ILE A 124 9.54 -4.34 -11.62
C ILE A 124 8.61 -3.85 -12.73
N ALA A 125 7.43 -4.46 -12.89
CA ALA A 125 6.44 -4.02 -13.87
C ALA A 125 6.03 -2.55 -13.64
N TYR A 126 5.81 -2.16 -12.38
CA TYR A 126 5.51 -0.77 -12.01
C TYR A 126 6.64 0.19 -12.40
N THR A 127 7.91 -0.18 -12.19
CA THR A 127 9.04 0.69 -12.54
C THR A 127 9.26 0.81 -14.04
N TYR A 128 8.97 -0.23 -14.81
CA TYR A 128 8.95 -0.15 -16.27
C TYR A 128 7.86 0.81 -16.74
N LYS A 129 6.64 0.68 -16.20
CA LYS A 129 5.49 1.53 -16.54
C LYS A 129 5.75 3.01 -16.24
N GLU A 130 6.29 3.31 -15.07
CA GLU A 130 6.57 4.68 -14.62
C GLU A 130 7.96 5.20 -15.04
N ASN A 131 8.75 4.38 -15.75
CA ASN A 131 10.12 4.68 -16.19
C ASN A 131 11.04 5.11 -15.02
N ILE A 132 11.09 4.28 -13.98
CA ILE A 132 11.82 4.53 -12.72
C ILE A 132 13.06 3.62 -12.65
N ASP A 133 14.26 4.21 -12.50
CA ASP A 133 15.49 3.46 -12.17
C ASP A 133 15.55 3.12 -10.67
N MET A 134 15.28 1.86 -10.34
CA MET A 134 15.19 1.37 -8.96
C MET A 134 16.48 0.77 -8.39
N ASP A 135 17.57 0.64 -9.15
CA ASP A 135 18.75 -0.15 -8.78
C ASP A 135 19.34 0.24 -7.41
N GLU A 136 19.55 1.55 -7.21
CA GLU A 136 20.13 2.08 -5.97
C GLU A 136 19.19 1.89 -4.76
N TRP A 137 17.88 2.06 -4.99
CA TRP A 137 16.87 1.82 -3.97
C TRP A 137 16.81 0.34 -3.60
N LEU A 138 16.78 -0.55 -4.59
CA LEU A 138 16.65 -2.00 -4.41
C LEU A 138 17.82 -2.55 -3.58
N LYS A 139 19.03 -2.09 -3.89
CA LYS A 139 20.23 -2.42 -3.10
C LYS A 139 20.11 -1.99 -1.63
N ARG A 140 19.52 -0.83 -1.37
CA ARG A 140 19.35 -0.31 0.00
C ARG A 140 18.19 -0.99 0.72
N TYR A 141 17.09 -1.22 0.03
CA TYR A 141 15.88 -1.82 0.56
C TYR A 141 16.17 -3.25 1.04
N SER A 142 16.90 -4.04 0.26
CA SER A 142 17.30 -5.41 0.62
C SER A 142 18.13 -5.57 1.89
N ILE A 143 18.76 -4.48 2.36
CA ILE A 143 19.54 -4.47 3.60
C ILE A 143 18.70 -3.95 4.78
N THR A 144 17.74 -3.06 4.51
CA THR A 144 17.03 -2.29 5.54
C THR A 144 15.65 -2.84 5.87
N HIS A 145 15.05 -3.63 4.98
CA HIS A 145 13.69 -4.15 5.12
C HIS A 145 13.70 -5.67 4.85
N PRO A 146 13.85 -6.49 5.90
CA PRO A 146 13.61 -7.93 5.79
C PRO A 146 12.16 -8.18 5.36
N THR A 147 11.95 -9.17 4.50
CA THR A 147 10.60 -9.50 4.00
C THR A 147 9.74 -10.03 5.15
N SER A 148 8.67 -9.32 5.49
CA SER A 148 7.71 -9.81 6.48
C SER A 148 6.89 -10.96 5.91
N THR A 149 6.92 -12.12 6.56
CA THR A 149 6.13 -13.30 6.16
C THR A 149 4.65 -13.23 6.53
N GLN A 150 4.24 -12.18 7.27
CA GLN A 150 2.89 -12.01 7.79
C GLN A 150 1.96 -11.20 6.88
N LYS A 151 2.49 -10.69 5.76
CA LYS A 151 1.75 -9.84 4.82
C LYS A 151 1.46 -10.61 3.53
N SER A 152 0.34 -10.29 2.89
CA SER A 152 0.05 -10.79 1.52
C SER A 152 1.07 -10.23 0.53
N GLN A 153 1.16 -10.84 -0.66
CA GLN A 153 2.08 -10.34 -1.69
C GLN A 153 1.68 -8.94 -2.15
N LYS A 154 0.38 -8.67 -2.27
CA LYS A 154 -0.18 -7.35 -2.60
C LYS A 154 0.19 -6.29 -1.58
N GLN A 155 0.09 -6.59 -0.28
CA GLN A 155 0.52 -5.67 0.77
C GLN A 155 2.02 -5.34 0.68
N ARG A 156 2.87 -6.36 0.45
CA ARG A 156 4.32 -6.14 0.30
C ARG A 156 4.64 -5.31 -0.93
N TYR A 157 3.98 -5.58 -2.05
CA TYR A 157 4.10 -4.77 -3.26
C TYR A 157 3.77 -3.30 -3.00
N LEU A 158 2.62 -3.01 -2.37
CA LEU A 158 2.20 -1.64 -2.06
C LEU A 158 3.21 -0.91 -1.15
N GLU A 159 3.75 -1.62 -0.15
CA GLU A 159 4.79 -1.08 0.73
C GLU A 159 6.09 -0.77 -0.01
N MET A 160 6.51 -1.66 -0.91
CA MET A 160 7.69 -1.46 -1.74
C MET A 160 7.51 -0.24 -2.66
N VAL A 161 6.37 -0.11 -3.34
CA VAL A 161 6.06 1.05 -4.20
C VAL A 161 6.05 2.35 -3.39
N ALA A 162 5.39 2.37 -2.23
CA ALA A 162 5.36 3.55 -1.37
C ALA A 162 6.76 3.97 -0.90
N ASN A 163 7.59 2.99 -0.52
CA ASN A 163 8.97 3.23 -0.09
C ASN A 163 9.85 3.72 -1.24
N LEU A 164 9.74 3.12 -2.43
CA LEU A 164 10.44 3.51 -3.65
C LEU A 164 10.09 4.94 -4.04
N ASN A 165 8.81 5.27 -4.13
CA ASN A 165 8.35 6.61 -4.50
C ASN A 165 8.85 7.66 -3.49
N LYS A 166 8.78 7.36 -2.19
CA LYS A 166 9.36 8.22 -1.16
C LYS A 166 10.86 8.43 -1.37
N TYR A 167 11.60 7.37 -1.66
CA TYR A 167 13.03 7.46 -1.96
C TYR A 167 13.31 8.34 -3.20
N MET A 168 12.53 8.20 -4.27
CA MET A 168 12.66 9.02 -5.48
C MET A 168 12.37 10.50 -5.22
N CYS A 169 11.34 10.82 -4.44
CA CYS A 169 11.07 12.20 -4.01
C CYS A 169 12.24 12.79 -3.20
N MET A 170 12.86 11.99 -2.33
CA MET A 170 14.01 12.46 -1.54
C MET A 170 15.28 12.63 -2.40
N LYS A 171 15.48 11.77 -3.41
CA LYS A 171 16.64 11.83 -4.30
C LYS A 171 16.59 13.07 -5.19
N THR A 172 15.43 13.39 -5.75
CA THR A 172 15.22 14.59 -6.60
C THR A 172 15.43 15.90 -5.83
N GLN A 173 15.00 15.98 -4.57
CA GLN A 173 15.22 17.17 -3.73
C GLN A 173 16.69 17.44 -3.43
N LYS A 174 17.54 16.40 -3.35
CA LYS A 174 18.98 16.58 -3.08
C LYS A 174 19.78 17.06 -4.28
N VAL A 175 19.29 16.85 -5.50
CA VAL A 175 19.95 17.30 -6.74
C VAL A 175 19.64 18.78 -7.04
N GLY A 176 18.49 19.29 -6.55
CA GLY A 176 18.09 20.70 -6.72
C GLY A 176 18.70 21.68 -5.71
N VAL A 177 19.59 21.24 -4.84
CA VAL A 177 20.31 22.08 -3.85
C VAL A 177 21.80 22.04 -4.17
N ALA A 178 22.19 22.65 -5.28
CA ALA A 178 23.57 22.89 -5.67
C ALA A 178 23.70 24.27 -6.33
#